data_AF-A0A2N0Q6W8-F1
#
_entry.id   AF-A0A2N0Q6W8-F1
#
_cell.length_a   1.000
_cell.length_b   1.000
_cell.length_c   1.000
_cell.angle_alpha   90.00
_cell.angle_beta   90.00
_cell.angle_gamma   90.00
#
_symmetry.space_group_name_H-M   'P 1'
#
loop_
_entity.id
_entity.type
_entity.pdbx_description
1 polymer ?
#
loop_
_entity_poly.entity_id
_entity_poly.type
_entity_poly.pdbx_seq_one_letter_code
_entity_poly.pdbx_strand_id
1 'polypeptide(L)' 'FIIFRNDYSARIKAQCSNMTVSKISGIVSQAWKNQPTSVLQFFEILSMVSYQRHKIMYPDYKYAPQK' A
#
# COMPACT_ATOMS: atom_id res chain seq x y z
N PHE A 1 -2.44 3.02 3.20
CA PHE A 1 -1.81 3.43 1.93
C PHE A 1 -0.90 2.37 1.30
N ILE A 2 0.11 1.80 1.98
CA ILE A 2 1.10 0.90 1.33
C ILE A 2 0.46 -0.32 0.64
N ILE A 3 -0.49 -1.00 1.31
CA ILE A 3 -1.19 -2.17 0.73
C ILE A 3 -1.96 -1.77 -0.54
N PHE A 4 -2.74 -0.68 -0.48
CA PHE A 4 -3.43 -0.12 -1.64
C PHE A 4 -2.47 0.23 -2.78
N ARG A 5 -1.35 0.90 -2.45
CA ARG A 5 -0.35 1.29 -3.45
C ARG A 5 0.18 0.08 -4.21
N ASN A 6 0.48 -1.01 -3.50
CA ASN A 6 1.00 -2.23 -4.11
C ASN A 6 -0.04 -2.88 -5.03
N ASP A 7 -1.28 -3.04 -4.55
CA ASP A 7 -2.38 -3.61 -5.35
C ASP A 7 -2.67 -2.75 -6.60
N TYR A 8 -2.85 -1.44 -6.43
CA TYR A 8 -3.19 -0.53 -7.53
C TYR A 8 -2.03 -0.42 -8.54
N SER A 9 -0.79 -0.39 -8.07
CA SER A 9 0.38 -0.40 -8.96
C SER A 9 0.46 -1.70 -9.78
N ALA A 10 0.14 -2.85 -9.18
CA ALA A 10 0.12 -4.13 -9.88
C ALA A 10 -0.96 -4.14 -10.98
N ARG A 11 -2.15 -3.61 -10.70
CA ARG A 11 -3.23 -3.46 -11.69
C ARG A 11 -2.81 -2.59 -12.88
N ILE A 12 -2.20 -1.43 -12.60
CA ILE A 12 -1.70 -0.54 -13.67
C ILE A 12 -0.64 -1.24 -14.53
N LYS A 13 0.32 -1.92 -13.89
CA LYS A 13 1.39 -2.63 -14.62
C LYS A 13 0.85 -3.75 -15.50
N ALA A 14 -0.20 -4.45 -15.05
CA ALA A 14 -0.86 -5.49 -15.85
C ALA A 14 -1.58 -4.91 -17.08
N GLN A 15 -2.07 -3.68 -17.01
CA GLN A 15 -2.77 -3.00 -18.10
C GLN A 15 -1.82 -2.26 -19.04
N CYS A 16 -0.72 -1.71 -18.52
CA CYS A 16 0.23 -0.86 -19.24
C CYS A 16 1.67 -1.21 -18.82
N SER A 17 2.33 -2.09 -19.59
CA SER A 17 3.70 -2.57 -19.30
C SER A 17 4.77 -1.48 -19.40
N ASN A 18 4.53 -0.40 -20.14
CA ASN A 18 5.53 0.61 -20.47
C ASN A 18 5.53 1.84 -19.54
N MET A 19 4.84 1.78 -18.40
CA MET A 19 4.80 2.89 -17.45
C MET A 19 5.95 2.87 -16.45
N THR A 20 6.59 4.03 -16.25
CA THR A 20 7.64 4.20 -15.26
C THR A 20 7.08 4.18 -13.83
N VAL A 21 7.90 3.73 -12.88
CA VAL A 21 7.53 3.66 -11.45
C VAL A 21 7.14 5.04 -10.89
N SER A 22 7.79 6.11 -11.34
CA SER A 22 7.48 7.48 -10.95
C SER A 22 6.06 7.87 -11.37
N LYS A 23 5.71 7.61 -12.64
CA LYS A 23 4.38 7.91 -13.18
C LYS A 23 3.29 7.11 -12.46
N ILE A 24 3.52 5.81 -12.23
CA ILE A 24 2.61 4.96 -11.46
C ILE A 24 2.42 5.50 -10.04
N SER A 25 3.50 5.91 -9.36
CA SER A 25 3.42 6.43 -7.99
C SER A 25 2.61 7.73 -7.90
N GLY A 26 2.72 8.60 -8.92
CA GLY A 26 1.87 9.79 -9.06
C GLY A 26 0.40 9.44 -9.23
N ILE A 27 0.08 8.54 -10.16
CA ILE A 27 -1.30 8.08 -10.42
C ILE A 27 -1.91 7.45 -9.17
N VAL A 28 -1.18 6.56 -8.48
CA VAL A 28 -1.64 5.90 -7.25
C VAL A 28 -1.95 6.91 -6.16
N SER A 29 -1.09 7.93 -5.97
CA SER A 29 -1.30 8.96 -4.96
C SER A 29 -2.57 9.77 -5.22
N GLN A 30 -2.83 10.10 -6.49
CA GLN A 30 -4.06 10.78 -6.87
C GLN A 30 -5.29 9.88 -6.72
N ALA A 31 -5.18 8.60 -7.12
CA ALA A 31 -6.25 7.63 -6.99
C ALA A 31 -6.64 7.42 -5.52
N TRP A 32 -5.68 7.34 -4.61
CA TRP A 32 -5.94 7.19 -3.17
C TRP A 32 -6.78 8.34 -2.60
N LYS A 33 -6.46 9.59 -2.97
CA LYS A 33 -7.21 10.78 -2.52
C LYS A 33 -8.66 10.79 -3.02
N ASN A 34 -8.92 10.14 -4.16
CA ASN A 34 -10.21 10.11 -4.81
C ASN A 34 -11.02 8.84 -4.48
N GLN A 35 -10.50 7.93 -3.64
CA GLN A 35 -11.23 6.72 -3.29
C GLN A 35 -12.43 7.02 -2.37
N PRO A 36 -13.54 6.26 -2.51
CA PRO A 36 -14.62 6.28 -1.54
C PRO A 36 -14.15 5.88 -0.14
N THR A 37 -14.82 6.41 0.89
CA THR A 37 -14.51 6.11 2.30
C THR A 37 -14.52 4.61 2.60
N SER A 38 -15.44 3.84 2.01
CA SER A 38 -15.51 2.39 2.19
C SER A 38 -14.25 1.66 1.70
N VAL A 39 -13.66 2.11 0.59
CA VAL A 39 -12.41 1.54 0.07
C VAL A 39 -11.24 1.90 1.00
N LEU A 40 -11.19 3.14 1.48
CA LEU A 40 -10.16 3.56 2.44
C LEU A 40 -10.22 2.73 3.73
N GLN A 41 -11.41 2.53 4.28
CA GLN A 41 -11.66 1.70 5.47
C GLN A 41 -11.26 0.24 5.24
N PHE A 42 -11.58 -0.33 4.07
CA PHE A 42 -11.17 -1.68 3.72
C PHE A 42 -9.64 -1.85 3.79
N PHE A 43 -8.88 -0.93 3.19
CA PHE A 43 -7.42 -0.99 3.23
C PHE A 43 -6.81 -0.63 4.59
N GLU A 44 -7.53 0.11 5.43
CA GLU A 44 -7.17 0.34 6.83
C GLU A 44 -7.27 -0.95 7.64
N ILE A 45 -8.38 -1.69 7.52
CA ILE A 45 -8.56 -3.00 8.16
C ILE A 45 -7.46 -3.96 7.73
N LEU A 46 -7.14 -4.03 6.43
CA LEU A 46 -6.03 -4.85 5.95
C LEU A 46 -4.68 -4.46 6.57
N SER A 47 -4.45 -3.16 6.76
CA SER A 47 -3.23 -2.66 7.41
C SER A 47 -3.16 -3.09 8.87
N MET A 48 -4.28 -3.05 9.59
CA MET A 48 -4.36 -3.50 10.99
C MET A 48 -4.07 -4.99 11.11
N VAL A 49 -4.69 -5.81 10.27
CA VAL A 49 -4.46 -7.27 10.26
C VAL A 49 -2.99 -7.59 9.92
N SER A 50 -2.42 -6.90 8.93
CA SER A 50 -1.00 -7.06 8.57
C SER A 50 -0.07 -6.71 9.75
N TYR A 51 -0.35 -5.60 10.43
CA TYR A 51 0.42 -5.18 11.61
C TYR A 51 0.31 -6.20 12.76
N GLN A 52 -0.88 -6.69 13.06
CA GLN A 52 -1.09 -7.70 14.10
C GLN A 52 -0.32 -8.99 13.79
N ARG A 53 -0.39 -9.48 12.54
CA ARG A 53 0.37 -10.64 12.10
C ARG A 53 1.88 -10.43 12.24
N HIS A 54 2.38 -9.27 11.84
CA HIS A 54 3.80 -8.94 11.98
C HIS A 54 4.23 -8.93 13.45
N LYS A 55 3.43 -8.35 14.34
CA LYS A 55 3.71 -8.33 15.79
C LYS A 55 3.73 -9.73 16.40
N ILE A 56 2.84 -10.62 15.98
CA ILE A 56 2.82 -12.02 16.43
C ILE A 56 4.05 -12.77 15.92
N MET A 57 4.41 -12.56 14.65
CA MET A 57 5.52 -13.25 14.01
C MET A 57 6.90 -12.76 14.50
N TYR A 58 6.99 -11.48 14.85
CA TYR A 58 8.22 -10.84 15.30
C TYR A 58 7.96 -10.04 16.59
N PRO A 59 7.78 -10.73 17.74
CA PRO A 59 7.39 -10.08 19.00
C PRO A 59 8.41 -9.04 19.50
N ASP A 60 9.70 -9.25 19.20
CA ASP A 60 10.80 -8.37 19.62
C ASP A 60 11.20 -7.34 18.54
N TYR A 61 10.46 -7.26 17.42
CA TYR A 61 10.79 -6.34 16.34
C TYR A 61 10.61 -4.89 16.78
N LYS A 62 11.71 -4.12 16.69
CA LYS A 62 11.73 -2.68 16.91
C LYS A 62 12.33 -2.00 15.67
N TYR A 63 11.55 -1.13 15.04
CA TYR A 63 12.02 -0.35 13.91
C TYR A 63 13.18 0.57 14.34
N ALA A 64 14.34 0.39 13.70
CA ALA A 64 15.56 1.16 13.95
C ALA A 64 16.10 1.68 12.60
N PRO A 65 15.71 2.89 12.16
CA PRO A 65 16.20 3.45 10.92
C PRO A 65 17.70 3.77 11.04
N GLN A 66 18.49 3.39 10.04
CA GLN A 66 19.87 3.84 9.90
C GLN A 66 19.90 5.21 9.20
N LYS A 67 20.79 6.09 9.66
CA LYS A 67 21.01 7.42 9.06
C LYS A 67 21.79 7.33 7.77
#